data_AF-A0A7K2P2U6-F1
#
_entry.id   AF-A0A7K2P2U6-F1
#
_cell.length_a   1.000
_cell.length_b   1.000
_cell.length_c   1.000
_cell.angle_alpha   90.00
_cell.angle_beta   90.00
_cell.angle_gamma   90.00
#
_symmetry.space_group_name_H-M   'P 1'
#
loop_
_entity.id
_entity.type
_entity.pdbx_description
1 polymer ?
#
loop_
_entity_poly.entity_id
_entity_poly.type
_entity_poly.pdbx_seq_one_letter_code
_entity_poly.pdbx_strand_id
1 'polypeptide(L)'
;MTSSDKPGTAADAPAETAGTAGTAGATPVAARDWTAAAADPQYRAAVVDLLGALAYGELAAFERLAEDAKLAPTLADKAELAKMASAEFHHFERLRDRLAEIGEEPTGAMEPFVAAYDGFHKQTDPSDWLEGLVKAYVGDSIASDFYREVAARLDTDTRELVLAVLDDTGHAGFAVEKVRAAIDADPRV
;
A
#
# COMPACT_ATOMS: atom_id res chain seq x y z
N MET A 1 54.03 16.87 53.55
CA MET A 1 54.10 16.64 52.09
C MET A 1 53.87 15.16 51.86
N THR A 2 52.62 14.81 51.52
CA THR A 2 52.19 14.20 50.23
C THR A 2 52.48 12.70 50.19
N SER A 3 51.60 11.77 49.84
CA SER A 3 50.16 11.71 49.61
C SER A 3 49.90 10.20 49.45
N SER A 4 48.75 9.69 49.90
CA SER A 4 48.28 8.32 49.67
C SER A 4 48.23 7.98 48.17
N ASP A 5 48.53 6.74 47.77
CA ASP A 5 47.47 5.81 47.32
C ASP A 5 47.95 4.36 47.14
N LYS A 6 47.02 3.42 47.30
CA LYS A 6 47.17 1.95 47.25
C LYS A 6 46.91 1.38 45.83
N PRO A 7 47.20 0.09 45.58
CA PRO A 7 47.49 -0.44 44.25
C PRO A 7 46.32 -1.20 43.59
N GLY A 8 46.37 -1.31 42.26
CA GLY A 8 45.55 -2.21 41.44
C GLY A 8 46.43 -3.20 40.68
N THR A 9 46.06 -4.48 40.77
CA THR A 9 46.85 -5.69 40.44
C THR A 9 46.45 -6.29 39.08
N ALA A 10 47.49 -6.70 38.33
CA ALA A 10 47.67 -7.84 37.42
C ALA A 10 46.66 -8.27 36.33
N ALA A 11 47.25 -8.70 35.19
CA ALA A 11 47.04 -9.93 34.39
C ALA A 11 47.08 -9.57 32.88
N ASP A 12 48.13 -9.88 32.12
CA ASP A 12 48.61 -11.18 31.56
C ASP A 12 47.70 -11.79 30.46
N ALA A 13 48.09 -11.52 29.19
CA ALA A 13 48.04 -12.30 27.93
C ALA A 13 46.72 -13.00 27.44
N PRO A 14 46.63 -13.51 26.17
CA PRO A 14 47.13 -13.06 24.86
C PRO A 14 46.01 -13.09 23.75
N ALA A 15 46.44 -13.14 22.47
CA ALA A 15 45.73 -12.88 21.22
C ALA A 15 44.69 -13.91 20.70
N GLU A 16 44.06 -13.49 19.60
CA GLU A 16 43.25 -14.20 18.58
C GLU A 16 41.73 -14.32 18.78
N THR A 17 40.97 -13.65 17.91
CA THR A 17 40.29 -14.34 16.79
C THR A 17 39.68 -13.35 15.80
N ALA A 18 40.01 -13.57 14.52
CA ALA A 18 39.40 -12.94 13.38
C ALA A 18 37.92 -13.35 13.25
N GLY A 19 37.08 -12.43 12.79
CA GLY A 19 35.68 -12.70 12.54
C GLY A 19 34.93 -11.55 11.88
N THR A 20 35.56 -10.78 10.99
CA THR A 20 34.82 -9.85 10.11
C THR A 20 34.56 -10.55 8.79
N ALA A 21 33.61 -11.49 8.81
CA ALA A 21 33.02 -12.00 7.58
C ALA A 21 32.14 -10.89 6.99
N GLY A 22 32.64 -10.24 5.94
CA GLY A 22 31.88 -9.26 5.19
C GLY A 22 30.67 -9.91 4.53
N THR A 23 29.50 -9.27 4.67
CA THR A 23 28.29 -9.60 3.89
C THR A 23 28.46 -9.11 2.45
N ALA A 24 29.41 -9.67 1.73
CA ALA A 24 29.64 -9.36 0.32
C ALA A 24 28.60 -10.08 -0.55
N GLY A 25 27.78 -9.31 -1.29
CA GLY A 25 27.26 -9.74 -2.59
C GLY A 25 25.88 -10.40 -2.67
N ALA A 26 24.99 -10.25 -1.69
CA ALA A 26 23.61 -10.69 -1.88
C ALA A 26 22.90 -9.79 -2.91
N THR A 27 22.39 -10.38 -4.01
CA THR A 27 21.55 -9.68 -4.99
C THR A 27 20.43 -8.92 -4.27
N PRO A 28 20.20 -7.63 -4.50
CA PRO A 28 19.10 -6.90 -3.85
C PRO A 28 17.75 -7.59 -4.11
N VAL A 29 16.83 -7.56 -3.13
CA VAL A 29 15.47 -8.14 -3.28
C VAL A 29 14.79 -7.64 -4.54
N ALA A 30 14.95 -6.37 -4.85
CA ALA A 30 14.46 -5.69 -6.06
C ALA A 30 14.90 -6.29 -7.40
N ALA A 31 15.90 -7.17 -7.41
CA ALA A 31 16.42 -7.86 -8.59
C ALA A 31 16.19 -9.38 -8.55
N ARG A 32 15.43 -9.87 -7.56
CA ARG A 32 15.05 -11.28 -7.42
C ARG A 32 13.62 -11.47 -7.90
N ASP A 33 13.32 -12.67 -8.40
CA ASP A 33 11.94 -13.12 -8.58
C ASP A 33 11.30 -13.52 -7.24
N TRP A 34 10.00 -13.80 -7.27
CA TRP A 34 9.24 -14.24 -6.10
C TRP A 34 9.86 -15.47 -5.44
N THR A 35 10.26 -16.48 -6.23
CA THR A 35 10.77 -17.75 -5.70
C THR A 35 12.03 -17.54 -4.87
N ALA A 36 12.97 -16.74 -5.38
CA ALA A 36 14.22 -16.44 -4.70
C ALA A 36 14.04 -15.47 -3.53
N ALA A 37 13.11 -14.51 -3.62
CA ALA A 37 12.85 -13.54 -2.56
C ALA A 37 12.07 -14.15 -1.39
N ALA A 38 11.00 -14.90 -1.68
CA ALA A 38 10.12 -15.53 -0.68
C ALA A 38 10.76 -16.73 0.04
N ALA A 39 11.97 -17.15 -0.37
CA ALA A 39 12.78 -18.08 0.41
C ALA A 39 13.18 -17.50 1.78
N ASP A 40 13.19 -16.17 1.92
CA ASP A 40 13.23 -15.49 3.22
C ASP A 40 11.82 -15.44 3.83
N PRO A 41 11.56 -16.12 4.96
CA PRO A 41 10.24 -16.16 5.58
C PRO A 41 9.73 -14.77 6.01
N GLN A 42 10.62 -13.87 6.41
CA GLN A 42 10.23 -12.52 6.83
C GLN A 42 9.78 -11.69 5.63
N TYR A 43 10.50 -11.79 4.52
CA TYR A 43 10.10 -11.12 3.28
C TYR A 43 8.76 -11.67 2.77
N ARG A 44 8.60 -13.00 2.75
CA ARG A 44 7.34 -13.64 2.36
C ARG A 44 6.18 -13.11 3.19
N ALA A 45 6.30 -13.13 4.52
CA ALA A 45 5.24 -12.63 5.41
C ALA A 45 4.89 -11.16 5.13
N ALA A 46 5.89 -10.30 4.92
CA ALA A 46 5.67 -8.89 4.60
C ALA A 46 4.95 -8.68 3.26
N VAL A 47 5.21 -9.51 2.24
CA VAL A 47 4.48 -9.45 0.97
C VAL A 47 3.05 -9.93 1.13
N VAL A 48 2.80 -10.98 1.92
CA VAL A 48 1.44 -11.46 2.20
C VAL A 48 0.62 -10.38 2.91
N ASP A 49 1.21 -9.74 3.93
CA ASP A 49 0.59 -8.61 4.63
C ASP A 49 0.29 -7.46 3.67
N LEU A 50 1.25 -7.09 2.80
CA LEU A 50 1.05 -6.05 1.81
C LEU A 50 -0.11 -6.39 0.87
N LEU A 51 -0.09 -7.57 0.25
CA LEU A 51 -1.14 -7.99 -0.69
C LEU A 51 -2.51 -8.09 -0.02
N GLY A 52 -2.58 -8.52 1.24
CA GLY A 52 -3.80 -8.52 2.04
C GLY A 52 -4.34 -7.12 2.29
N ALA A 53 -3.47 -6.17 2.66
CA ALA A 53 -3.84 -4.77 2.86
C ALA A 53 -4.34 -4.13 1.55
N LEU A 54 -3.63 -4.35 0.44
CA LEU A 54 -4.03 -3.85 -0.86
C LEU A 54 -5.37 -4.45 -1.28
N ALA A 55 -5.53 -5.78 -1.23
CA ALA A 55 -6.76 -6.45 -1.66
C ALA A 55 -7.99 -5.92 -0.90
N TYR A 56 -7.88 -5.75 0.42
CA TYR A 56 -8.97 -5.17 1.19
C TYR A 56 -9.21 -3.69 0.88
N GLY A 57 -8.14 -2.91 0.69
CA GLY A 57 -8.24 -1.53 0.26
C GLY A 57 -9.00 -1.35 -1.05
N GLU A 58 -8.68 -2.17 -2.06
CA GLU A 58 -9.37 -2.16 -3.37
C GLU A 58 -10.86 -2.55 -3.23
N LEU A 59 -11.15 -3.58 -2.42
CA LEU A 59 -12.54 -4.00 -2.19
C LEU A 59 -13.35 -2.91 -1.46
N ALA A 60 -12.77 -2.27 -0.46
CA ALA A 60 -13.40 -1.17 0.27
C ALA A 60 -13.60 0.06 -0.63
N ALA A 61 -12.61 0.37 -1.48
CA ALA A 61 -12.69 1.46 -2.47
C ALA A 61 -13.83 1.22 -3.47
N PHE A 62 -13.95 0.00 -4.02
CA PHE A 62 -15.07 -0.40 -4.87
C PHE A 62 -16.42 -0.11 -4.21
N GLU A 63 -16.63 -0.57 -2.98
CA GLU A 63 -17.90 -0.38 -2.27
C GLU A 63 -18.22 1.10 -2.07
N ARG A 64 -17.23 1.91 -1.70
CA ARG A 64 -17.40 3.35 -1.48
C ARG A 64 -17.71 4.08 -2.79
N LEU A 65 -16.96 3.84 -3.86
CA LEU A 65 -17.20 4.45 -5.17
C LEU A 65 -18.58 4.08 -5.72
N ALA A 66 -19.01 2.83 -5.52
CA ALA A 66 -20.35 2.37 -5.91
C ALA A 66 -21.46 3.05 -5.11
N GLU A 67 -21.23 3.36 -3.82
CA GLU A 67 -22.16 4.14 -3.01
C GLU A 67 -22.21 5.60 -3.46
N ASP A 68 -21.06 6.24 -3.65
CA ASP A 68 -20.93 7.63 -4.08
C ASP A 68 -21.55 7.85 -5.47
N ALA A 69 -21.48 6.86 -6.35
CA ALA A 69 -22.14 6.88 -7.66
C ALA A 69 -23.66 7.08 -7.58
N LYS A 70 -24.30 6.75 -6.45
CA LYS A 70 -25.75 6.99 -6.24
C LYS A 70 -26.06 8.48 -6.03
N LEU A 71 -25.09 9.26 -5.58
CA LEU A 71 -25.21 10.70 -5.32
C LEU A 71 -24.98 11.55 -6.57
N ALA A 72 -24.51 10.93 -7.66
CA ALA A 72 -24.15 11.64 -8.88
C ALA A 72 -25.33 12.42 -9.49
N PRO A 73 -25.13 13.69 -9.89
CA PRO A 73 -26.20 14.57 -10.35
C PRO A 73 -26.71 14.22 -11.75
N THR A 74 -25.90 13.53 -12.55
CA THR A 74 -26.25 13.10 -13.91
C THR A 74 -25.94 11.62 -14.13
N LEU A 75 -26.61 11.01 -15.11
CA LEU A 75 -26.34 9.62 -15.49
C LEU A 75 -24.91 9.43 -16.02
N ALA A 76 -24.35 10.45 -16.69
CA ALA A 76 -22.97 10.41 -17.16
C ALA A 76 -22.00 10.37 -15.98
N ASP A 77 -22.21 11.22 -14.97
CA ASP A 77 -21.36 11.27 -13.77
C ASP A 77 -21.45 9.98 -12.95
N LYS A 78 -22.66 9.40 -12.90
CA LYS A 78 -22.88 8.08 -12.30
C LYS A 78 -22.10 6.99 -13.02
N ALA A 79 -22.09 7.02 -14.35
CA ALA A 79 -21.39 6.02 -15.16
C ALA A 79 -19.87 6.10 -14.97
N GLU A 80 -19.30 7.30 -14.83
CA GLU A 80 -17.87 7.48 -14.55
C GLU A 80 -17.48 6.91 -13.19
N LEU A 81 -18.22 7.21 -12.10
CA LEU A 81 -17.95 6.62 -10.79
C LEU A 81 -18.17 5.09 -10.76
N ALA A 82 -19.17 4.58 -11.48
CA ALA A 82 -19.38 3.14 -11.60
C ALA A 82 -18.23 2.45 -12.36
N LYS A 83 -17.65 3.11 -13.37
CA LYS A 83 -16.46 2.63 -14.08
C LYS A 83 -15.25 2.57 -13.14
N MET A 84 -15.03 3.60 -12.33
CA MET A 84 -13.99 3.62 -11.29
C MET A 84 -14.15 2.43 -10.34
N ALA A 85 -15.35 2.27 -9.78
CA ALA A 85 -15.63 1.16 -8.88
C ALA A 85 -15.31 -0.19 -9.54
N SER A 86 -15.73 -0.39 -10.79
CA SER A 86 -15.45 -1.64 -11.51
C SER A 86 -13.96 -1.93 -11.69
N ALA A 87 -13.12 -0.89 -11.82
CA ALA A 87 -11.67 -1.04 -11.90
C ALA A 87 -11.11 -1.52 -10.56
N GLU A 88 -11.50 -0.90 -9.44
CA GLU A 88 -11.07 -1.34 -8.10
C GLU A 88 -11.48 -2.78 -7.80
N PHE A 89 -12.66 -3.21 -8.26
CA PHE A 89 -13.04 -4.61 -8.11
C PHE A 89 -12.11 -5.54 -8.92
N HIS A 90 -11.74 -5.18 -10.15
CA HIS A 90 -10.77 -5.96 -10.92
C HIS A 90 -9.39 -5.99 -10.26
N HIS A 91 -8.97 -4.88 -9.63
CA HIS A 91 -7.74 -4.82 -8.85
C HIS A 91 -7.76 -5.79 -7.67
N PHE A 92 -8.85 -5.76 -6.90
CA PHE A 92 -9.10 -6.72 -5.83
C PHE A 92 -8.99 -8.17 -6.33
N GLU A 93 -9.63 -8.50 -7.46
CA GLU A 93 -9.58 -9.87 -8.00
C GLU A 93 -8.15 -10.31 -8.33
N ARG A 94 -7.35 -9.44 -8.93
CA ARG A 94 -5.95 -9.75 -9.27
C ARG A 94 -5.09 -9.98 -8.03
N LEU A 95 -5.29 -9.18 -6.98
CA LEU A 95 -4.57 -9.32 -5.71
C LEU A 95 -5.00 -10.58 -4.95
N ARG A 96 -6.31 -10.85 -4.91
CA ARG A 96 -6.91 -12.08 -4.36
C ARG A 96 -6.35 -13.32 -5.05
N ASP A 97 -6.32 -13.32 -6.37
CA ASP A 97 -5.85 -14.45 -7.17
C ASP A 97 -4.35 -14.66 -6.93
N ARG A 98 -3.56 -13.59 -6.83
CA ARG A 98 -2.14 -13.71 -6.47
C ARG A 98 -1.94 -14.34 -5.10
N LEU A 99 -2.69 -13.92 -4.08
CA LEU A 99 -2.61 -14.51 -2.73
C LEU A 99 -2.86 -16.03 -2.78
N ALA A 100 -3.88 -16.45 -3.53
CA ALA A 100 -4.18 -17.87 -3.73
C ALA A 100 -3.07 -18.61 -4.49
N GLU A 101 -2.51 -18.02 -5.55
CA GLU A 101 -1.40 -18.60 -6.33
C GLU A 101 -0.15 -18.86 -5.49
N ILE A 102 0.17 -17.96 -4.55
CA ILE A 102 1.33 -18.12 -3.66
C ILE A 102 1.04 -19.01 -2.45
N GLY A 103 -0.17 -19.58 -2.35
CA GLY A 103 -0.56 -20.56 -1.34
C GLY A 103 -1.14 -19.97 -0.06
N GLU A 104 -1.56 -18.70 -0.07
CA GLU A 104 -2.21 -18.05 1.07
C GLU A 104 -3.74 -18.07 0.91
N GLU A 105 -4.47 -18.05 2.02
CA GLU A 105 -5.92 -17.88 2.00
C GLU A 105 -6.24 -16.38 1.92
N PRO A 106 -6.87 -15.88 0.84
CA PRO A 106 -7.00 -14.44 0.61
C PRO A 106 -7.76 -13.70 1.73
N THR A 107 -8.85 -14.28 2.23
CA THR A 107 -9.68 -13.64 3.27
C THR A 107 -8.88 -13.46 4.56
N GLY A 108 -8.15 -14.50 4.98
CA GLY A 108 -7.30 -14.49 6.15
C GLY A 108 -6.14 -13.50 6.05
N ALA A 109 -5.61 -13.27 4.86
CA ALA A 109 -4.60 -12.23 4.62
C ALA A 109 -5.18 -10.81 4.70
N MET A 110 -6.45 -10.63 4.36
CA MET A 110 -7.16 -9.33 4.40
C MET A 110 -7.67 -8.96 5.80
N GLU A 111 -8.10 -9.95 6.59
CA GLU A 111 -8.74 -9.77 7.90
C GLU A 111 -8.03 -8.79 8.86
N PRO A 112 -6.68 -8.79 8.99
CA PRO A 112 -5.99 -7.87 9.88
C PRO A 112 -6.19 -6.38 9.56
N PHE A 113 -6.52 -6.06 8.31
CA PHE A 113 -6.61 -4.69 7.80
C PHE A 113 -8.03 -4.12 7.81
N VAL A 114 -9.04 -4.98 7.98
CA VAL A 114 -10.47 -4.64 7.93
C VAL A 114 -10.80 -3.45 8.81
N ALA A 115 -10.48 -3.55 10.11
CA ALA A 115 -10.83 -2.52 11.08
C ALA A 115 -10.19 -1.15 10.80
N ALA A 116 -8.99 -1.14 10.21
CA ALA A 116 -8.26 0.09 9.90
C ALA A 116 -8.90 0.83 8.71
N TYR A 117 -9.16 0.11 7.62
CA TYR A 117 -9.82 0.66 6.43
C TYR A 117 -11.26 1.07 6.71
N ASP A 118 -12.05 0.23 7.40
CA ASP A 118 -13.42 0.58 7.79
C ASP A 118 -13.45 1.81 8.71
N GLY A 119 -12.52 1.86 9.66
CA GLY A 119 -12.36 3.01 10.55
C GLY A 119 -12.05 4.31 9.79
N PHE A 120 -11.14 4.24 8.80
CA PHE A 120 -10.81 5.37 7.94
C PHE A 120 -12.00 5.82 7.08
N HIS A 121 -12.68 4.89 6.41
CA HIS A 121 -13.81 5.21 5.54
C HIS A 121 -14.99 5.79 6.31
N LYS A 122 -15.25 5.28 7.52
CA LYS A 122 -16.29 5.81 8.42
C LYS A 122 -15.98 7.24 8.88
N GLN A 123 -14.71 7.56 9.11
CA GLN A 123 -14.30 8.91 9.51
C GLN A 123 -14.27 9.91 8.35
N THR A 124 -14.34 9.42 7.12
CA THR A 124 -14.28 10.19 5.88
C THR A 124 -15.56 10.04 5.06
N ASP A 125 -16.69 9.75 5.71
CA ASP A 125 -17.98 9.56 5.01
C ASP A 125 -18.38 10.89 4.34
N PRO A 126 -18.54 10.93 3.00
CA PRO A 126 -18.81 12.18 2.30
C PRO A 126 -20.24 12.65 2.58
N SER A 127 -20.40 13.95 2.82
CA SER A 127 -21.71 14.58 3.07
C SER A 127 -22.49 14.81 1.77
N ASP A 128 -21.79 14.92 0.64
CA ASP A 128 -22.36 15.11 -0.69
C ASP A 128 -21.48 14.50 -1.80
N TRP A 129 -21.94 14.64 -3.04
CA TRP A 129 -21.25 14.09 -4.21
C TRP A 129 -19.87 14.72 -4.48
N LEU A 130 -19.69 16.02 -4.22
CA LEU A 130 -18.42 16.70 -4.46
C LEU A 130 -17.38 16.25 -3.43
N GLU A 131 -17.77 16.09 -2.16
CA GLU A 131 -16.92 15.48 -1.14
C GLU A 131 -16.52 14.04 -1.52
N GLY A 132 -17.46 13.26 -2.08
CA GLY A 132 -17.18 11.91 -2.61
C GLY A 132 -16.12 11.93 -3.72
N LEU A 133 -16.23 12.86 -4.68
CA LEU A 133 -15.22 13.03 -5.75
C LEU A 133 -13.85 13.44 -5.21
N VAL A 134 -13.80 14.37 -4.26
CA VAL A 134 -12.54 14.80 -3.64
C VAL A 134 -11.91 13.64 -2.87
N LYS A 135 -12.72 12.89 -2.11
CA LYS A 135 -12.26 11.69 -1.39
C LYS A 135 -11.68 10.66 -2.34
N ALA A 136 -12.37 10.36 -3.45
CA ALA A 136 -11.89 9.44 -4.47
C ALA A 136 -10.56 9.91 -5.06
N TYR A 137 -10.45 11.19 -5.47
CA TYR A 137 -9.22 11.76 -6.03
C TYR A 137 -8.04 11.71 -5.06
N VAL A 138 -8.24 12.12 -3.81
CA VAL A 138 -7.18 12.14 -2.79
C VAL A 138 -6.79 10.72 -2.40
N GLY A 139 -7.77 9.84 -2.22
CA GLY A 139 -7.53 8.43 -1.90
C GLY A 139 -6.72 7.72 -2.98
N ASP A 140 -7.14 7.85 -4.24
CA ASP A 140 -6.44 7.31 -5.40
C ASP A 140 -5.00 7.86 -5.53
N SER A 141 -4.82 9.17 -5.32
CA SER A 141 -3.47 9.78 -5.38
C SER A 141 -2.54 9.26 -4.28
N ILE A 142 -3.04 9.14 -3.04
CA ILE A 142 -2.26 8.61 -1.91
C ILE A 142 -1.91 7.14 -2.14
N ALA A 143 -2.90 6.33 -2.57
CA ALA A 143 -2.68 4.93 -2.90
C ALA A 143 -1.65 4.79 -4.02
N SER A 144 -1.78 5.60 -5.07
CA SER A 144 -0.88 5.62 -6.21
C SER A 144 0.58 5.89 -5.84
N ASP A 145 0.81 6.90 -5.00
CA ASP A 145 2.14 7.24 -4.51
C ASP A 145 2.69 6.14 -3.59
N PHE A 146 1.86 5.58 -2.72
CA PHE A 146 2.23 4.45 -1.88
C PHE A 146 2.66 3.25 -2.73
N TYR A 147 1.88 2.89 -3.75
CA TYR A 147 2.13 1.73 -4.63
C TYR A 147 3.46 1.88 -5.34
N ARG A 148 3.72 3.07 -5.90
CA ARG A 148 4.99 3.37 -6.58
C ARG A 148 6.19 3.25 -5.65
N GLU A 149 6.08 3.75 -4.42
CA GLU A 149 7.15 3.73 -3.43
C GLU A 149 7.43 2.32 -2.88
N VAL A 150 6.39 1.52 -2.62
CA VAL A 150 6.59 0.13 -2.18
C VAL A 150 7.10 -0.75 -3.31
N ALA A 151 6.59 -0.58 -4.53
CA ALA A 151 6.97 -1.36 -5.70
C ALA A 151 8.49 -1.34 -5.93
N ALA A 152 9.16 -0.21 -5.72
CA ALA A 152 10.61 -0.08 -5.87
C ALA A 152 11.43 -1.01 -4.95
N ARG A 153 10.83 -1.55 -3.88
CA ARG A 153 11.46 -2.41 -2.87
C ARG A 153 11.07 -3.88 -2.99
N LEU A 154 10.06 -4.19 -3.79
CA LEU A 154 9.55 -5.55 -3.99
C LEU A 154 10.39 -6.33 -5.02
N ASP A 155 10.32 -7.65 -4.93
CA ASP A 155 10.73 -8.59 -5.98
C ASP A 155 10.03 -8.29 -7.31
N THR A 156 10.58 -8.81 -8.41
CA THR A 156 10.14 -8.45 -9.75
C THR A 156 8.68 -8.81 -10.02
N ASP A 157 8.22 -9.96 -9.54
CA ASP A 157 6.87 -10.47 -9.84
C ASP A 157 5.82 -9.69 -9.05
N THR A 158 6.07 -9.47 -7.76
CA THR A 158 5.17 -8.67 -6.91
C THR A 158 5.16 -7.20 -7.35
N ARG A 159 6.31 -6.64 -7.74
CA ARG A 159 6.39 -5.29 -8.32
C ARG A 159 5.53 -5.16 -9.57
N GLU A 160 5.65 -6.10 -10.50
CA GLU A 160 4.89 -6.09 -11.74
C GLU A 160 3.38 -6.10 -11.46
N LEU A 161 2.93 -6.95 -10.53
CA LEU A 161 1.53 -6.98 -10.10
C LEU A 161 1.07 -5.64 -9.54
N VAL A 162 1.79 -5.09 -8.55
CA VAL A 162 1.40 -3.85 -7.86
C VAL A 162 1.36 -2.67 -8.83
N LEU A 163 2.33 -2.56 -9.75
CA LEU A 163 2.33 -1.51 -10.78
C LEU A 163 1.23 -1.70 -11.81
N ALA A 164 0.92 -2.94 -12.18
CA ALA A 164 -0.15 -3.19 -13.13
C ALA A 164 -1.55 -3.01 -12.53
N VAL A 165 -1.70 -3.09 -11.19
CA VAL A 165 -2.90 -2.64 -10.47
C VAL A 165 -2.98 -1.11 -10.46
N LEU A 166 -1.85 -0.42 -10.31
CA LEU A 166 -1.79 1.05 -10.34
C LEU A 166 -2.21 1.66 -11.69
N ASP A 167 -1.82 1.06 -12.81
CA ASP A 167 -1.98 1.66 -14.14
C ASP A 167 -3.45 1.84 -14.62
N ASP A 168 -4.46 1.25 -13.95
CA ASP A 168 -5.87 1.34 -14.38
C ASP A 168 -6.64 2.53 -13.76
N THR A 169 -6.04 3.31 -12.85
CA THR A 169 -6.80 4.31 -12.06
C THR A 169 -6.96 5.68 -12.72
N GLY A 170 -6.92 5.79 -14.07
CA GLY A 170 -6.89 7.03 -14.88
C GLY A 170 -8.06 8.04 -14.75
N HIS A 171 -8.73 8.07 -13.60
CA HIS A 171 -9.96 8.74 -13.26
C HIS A 171 -9.77 10.07 -12.51
N ALA A 172 -8.54 10.38 -12.08
CA ALA A 172 -8.21 11.63 -11.41
C ALA A 172 -8.63 12.89 -12.20
N GLY A 173 -8.59 12.83 -13.54
CA GLY A 173 -9.02 13.93 -14.41
C GLY A 173 -10.51 14.27 -14.28
N PHE A 174 -11.37 13.26 -14.14
CA PHE A 174 -12.81 13.45 -14.00
C PHE A 174 -13.17 14.18 -12.71
N ALA A 175 -12.61 13.74 -11.58
CA ALA A 175 -12.84 14.39 -10.29
C ALA A 175 -12.38 15.86 -10.29
N VAL A 176 -11.18 16.13 -10.82
CA VAL A 176 -10.64 17.50 -10.92
C VAL A 176 -11.51 18.39 -11.79
N GLU A 177 -11.97 17.91 -12.94
CA GLU A 177 -12.86 18.67 -13.83
C GLU A 177 -14.15 19.06 -13.12
N LYS A 178 -14.81 18.11 -12.46
CA LYS A 178 -16.09 18.34 -11.80
C LYS A 178 -16.00 19.26 -10.60
N VAL A 179 -14.97 19.09 -9.77
CA VAL A 179 -14.74 19.96 -8.61
C VAL A 179 -14.43 21.39 -9.06
N ARG A 180 -13.59 21.57 -10.10
CA ARG A 180 -13.32 22.91 -10.66
C ARG A 180 -14.58 23.57 -11.22
N ALA A 181 -15.38 22.84 -11.98
CA ALA A 181 -16.63 23.36 -12.53
C ALA A 181 -17.61 23.78 -11.42
N ALA A 182 -17.64 23.05 -10.29
CA ALA A 182 -18.45 23.41 -9.13
C ALA A 182 -17.95 24.70 -8.45
N ILE A 183 -16.63 24.83 -8.25
CA ILE A 183 -16.01 26.05 -7.68
C ILE A 183 -16.27 27.27 -8.56
N ASP A 184 -16.16 27.12 -9.88
CA ASP A 184 -16.42 28.21 -10.84
C ASP A 184 -17.89 28.66 -10.80
N ALA A 185 -18.82 27.74 -10.51
CA ALA A 185 -20.25 28.01 -10.45
C ALA A 185 -20.71 28.59 -9.08
N ASP A 186 -20.15 28.11 -7.97
CA ASP A 186 -20.40 28.64 -6.62
C ASP A 186 -19.08 28.73 -5.84
N PRO A 187 -18.50 29.94 -5.67
CA PRO A 187 -17.25 30.15 -4.94
C PRO A 187 -17.27 29.80 -3.44
N ARG A 188 -18.42 29.36 -2.90
CA ARG A 188 -18.55 28.90 -1.51
C ARG A 188 -18.31 27.40 -1.35
N VAL A 189 -18.23 26.66 -2.47
CA VAL A 189 -17.65 25.32 -2.54
C VAL A 189 -16.16 25.43 -2.26
#